data_AF-A0A5C5SQT8-F1
#
_entry.id   AF-A0A5C5SQT8-F1
#
_cell.length_a   1.000
_cell.length_b   1.000
_cell.length_c   1.000
_cell.angle_alpha   90.00
_cell.angle_beta   90.00
_cell.angle_gamma   90.00
#
_symmetry.space_group_name_H-M   'P 1'
#
loop_
_entity.id
_entity.type
_entity.pdbx_description
1 polymer ?
#
loop_
_entity_poly.entity_id
_entity_poly.type
_entity_poly.pdbx_seq_one_letter_code
_entity_poly.pdbx_strand_id
1 'polypeptide(L)'
;METIFDILPYFLLMLIRLTSFFLIAPIFSMRGVPTQFKIGIAAFLAYVAVSTLPMGDTIPLDSSYLLLIMKELGTGLALGFTAALLLYAVQIAGAFIDFQMGFSMANVLDPQTGAQVPIMGHFKYMMALLFLLTANGHHLMLDGVMQSLRVFPVERLAITVKAEGIAQFMTGLFTDMFLIALQIALPIVGALFLVDIALGILAKTVPQLNIFAVGLPLKIFVGFIMVFLTLPVFFYILQILFEKILVSMAQLISLLGGT
;
A
#
# COMPACT_ATOMS: atom_id res chain seq x y z
N MET A 1 -0.37 34.56 25.41
CA MET A 1 -1.48 33.59 25.43
C MET A 1 -2.12 33.49 24.06
N GLU A 2 -2.36 34.61 23.36
CA GLU A 2 -2.98 34.62 22.01
C GLU A 2 -2.25 33.75 20.97
N THR A 3 -0.92 33.78 20.95
CA THR A 3 -0.10 32.92 20.06
C THR A 3 -0.34 31.42 20.22
N ILE A 4 -0.68 30.93 21.41
CA ILE A 4 -0.98 29.51 21.62
C ILE A 4 -2.34 29.14 21.02
N PHE A 5 -3.32 30.04 21.15
CA PHE A 5 -4.65 29.84 20.60
C PHE A 5 -4.67 29.90 19.07
N ASP A 6 -3.75 30.64 18.45
CA ASP A 6 -3.60 30.68 16.99
C ASP A 6 -2.89 29.44 16.43
N ILE A 7 -1.92 28.88 17.16
CA ILE A 7 -1.13 27.72 16.73
C ILE A 7 -1.89 26.40 16.92
N LEU A 8 -2.74 26.31 17.95
CA LEU A 8 -3.43 25.07 18.32
C LEU A 8 -4.32 24.49 17.19
N PRO A 9 -5.15 25.27 16.47
CA PRO A 9 -5.93 24.77 15.34
C PRO A 9 -5.07 24.16 14.23
N TYR A 10 -3.96 24.81 13.86
CA TYR A 10 -3.02 24.29 12.88
C TYR A 10 -2.42 22.96 13.31
N PHE A 11 -1.95 22.89 14.56
CA PHE A 11 -1.38 21.67 15.13
C PHE A 11 -2.37 20.51 15.09
N LEU A 12 -3.63 20.75 15.50
CA LEU A 12 -4.67 19.72 15.52
C LEU A 12 -5.01 19.23 14.11
N LEU A 13 -5.14 20.12 13.13
CA LEU A 13 -5.41 19.75 11.74
C LEU A 13 -4.26 18.93 11.12
N MET A 14 -3.01 19.37 11.31
CA MET A 14 -1.83 18.62 10.85
C MET A 14 -1.73 17.25 11.54
N LEU A 15 -2.03 17.19 12.84
CA LEU A 15 -2.09 15.93 13.59
C LEU A 15 -3.15 14.99 13.02
N ILE A 16 -4.33 15.49 12.66
CA ILE A 16 -5.40 14.68 12.05
C ILE A 16 -4.93 14.07 10.72
N ARG A 17 -4.31 14.86 9.82
CA ARG A 17 -3.78 14.34 8.55
C ARG A 17 -2.70 13.29 8.76
N LEU A 18 -1.75 13.55 9.66
CA LEU A 18 -0.64 12.63 9.91
C LEU A 18 -1.13 11.34 10.58
N THR A 19 -1.98 11.43 11.60
CA THR A 19 -2.55 10.25 12.26
C THR A 19 -3.37 9.42 11.28
N SER A 20 -4.21 10.05 10.45
CA SER A 20 -5.04 9.33 9.47
C SER A 20 -4.20 8.66 8.38
N PHE A 21 -3.09 9.28 7.96
CA PHE A 21 -2.09 8.65 7.12
C PHE A 21 -1.47 7.40 7.79
N PHE A 22 -0.98 7.52 9.02
CA PHE A 22 -0.35 6.42 9.76
C PHE A 22 -1.29 5.25 10.07
N LEU A 23 -2.61 5.47 10.08
CA LEU A 23 -3.58 4.40 10.26
C LEU A 23 -3.59 3.41 9.08
N ILE A 24 -3.36 3.89 7.85
CA ILE A 24 -3.46 3.07 6.64
C ILE A 24 -2.08 2.77 6.03
N ALA A 25 -1.15 3.73 6.10
CA ALA A 25 0.15 3.64 5.47
C ALA A 25 0.86 2.31 5.82
N PRO A 26 1.39 1.59 4.81
CA PRO A 26 2.22 0.40 5.01
C PRO A 26 3.29 0.57 6.09
N ILE A 27 3.65 -0.52 6.77
CA ILE A 27 4.54 -0.57 7.96
C ILE A 27 3.90 0.02 9.22
N PHE A 28 3.30 1.19 9.15
CA PHE A 28 2.75 1.86 10.34
C PHE A 28 1.37 1.31 10.74
N SER A 29 0.62 0.77 9.77
CA SER A 29 -0.69 0.14 9.99
C SER A 29 -0.61 -1.26 10.62
N MET A 30 0.59 -1.83 10.79
CA MET A 30 0.77 -3.16 11.39
C MET A 30 0.24 -3.22 12.83
N ARG A 31 -0.43 -4.33 13.20
CA ARG A 31 -0.91 -4.60 14.57
C ARG A 31 0.20 -4.64 15.61
N GLY A 32 1.42 -5.01 15.22
CA GLY A 32 2.59 -5.01 16.10
C GLY A 32 3.06 -3.61 16.53
N VAL A 33 2.59 -2.54 15.88
CA VAL A 33 2.91 -1.16 16.23
C VAL A 33 1.84 -0.63 17.19
N PRO A 34 2.19 -0.32 18.46
CA PRO A 34 1.22 0.20 19.43
C PRO A 34 0.57 1.49 18.95
N THR A 35 -0.74 1.64 19.15
CA THR A 35 -1.47 2.86 18.75
C THR A 35 -0.89 4.12 19.39
N GLN A 36 -0.39 4.01 20.63
CA GLN A 36 0.29 5.10 21.33
C GLN A 36 1.54 5.59 20.57
N PHE A 37 2.32 4.68 19.98
CA PHE A 37 3.49 5.04 19.17
C PHE A 37 3.08 5.80 17.91
N LYS A 38 2.02 5.34 17.21
CA LYS A 38 1.51 6.01 16.00
C LYS A 38 1.04 7.43 16.28
N ILE A 39 0.30 7.62 17.38
CA ILE A 39 -0.17 8.94 17.80
C ILE A 39 1.03 9.81 18.22
N GLY A 40 1.98 9.25 18.96
CA GLY A 40 3.18 9.96 19.41
C GLY A 40 4.04 10.46 18.26
N ILE A 41 4.33 9.61 17.26
CA ILE A 41 5.12 10.03 16.08
C ILE A 41 4.34 11.04 15.21
N ALA A 42 3.03 10.87 15.07
CA ALA A 42 2.20 11.84 14.34
C ALA A 42 2.19 13.20 15.04
N ALA A 43 2.08 13.24 16.37
CA ALA A 43 2.14 14.47 17.15
C ALA A 43 3.51 15.14 17.10
N PHE A 44 4.59 14.35 17.16
CA PHE A 44 5.94 14.87 16.98
C PHE A 44 6.12 15.49 15.59
N LEU A 45 5.71 14.80 14.53
CA LEU A 45 5.79 15.32 13.16
C LEU A 45 4.88 16.52 12.93
N ALA A 46 3.68 16.54 13.52
CA ALA A 46 2.79 17.69 13.48
C ALA A 46 3.43 18.92 14.15
N TYR A 47 4.08 18.73 15.30
CA TYR A 47 4.81 19.80 15.98
C TYR A 47 5.94 20.36 15.11
N VAL A 48 6.74 19.48 14.50
CA VAL A 48 7.79 19.88 13.55
C VAL A 48 7.20 20.61 12.35
N ALA A 49 6.10 20.11 11.77
CA ALA A 49 5.43 20.74 10.63
C ALA A 49 4.95 22.16 10.97
N VAL A 50 4.28 22.34 12.10
CA VAL A 50 3.83 23.65 12.60
C VAL A 50 4.99 24.62 12.80
N SER A 51 6.15 24.14 13.26
CA SER A 51 7.33 24.99 13.46
C SER A 51 8.07 25.38 12.18
N THR A 52 7.86 24.65 11.09
CA THR A 52 8.65 24.78 9.85
C THR A 52 7.85 25.29 8.65
N LEU A 53 6.53 25.13 8.67
CA LEU A 53 5.66 25.56 7.58
C LEU A 53 5.10 26.95 7.87
N PRO A 54 5.00 27.81 6.84
CA PRO A 54 4.39 29.13 7.00
C PRO A 54 2.90 28.96 7.34
N MET A 55 2.46 29.62 8.41
CA MET A 55 1.04 29.73 8.75
C MET A 55 0.45 30.91 7.98
N GLY A 56 -0.72 30.70 7.39
CA GLY A 56 -1.51 31.74 6.74
C GLY A 56 -2.38 32.52 7.74
N ASP A 57 -3.62 32.78 7.34
CA ASP A 57 -4.59 33.49 8.18
C ASP A 57 -5.09 32.64 9.35
N THR A 58 -5.39 33.30 10.48
CA THR A 58 -5.96 32.64 11.67
C THR A 58 -7.17 31.79 11.32
N ILE A 59 -7.17 30.52 11.74
CA ILE A 59 -8.27 29.59 11.49
C ILE A 59 -9.37 29.81 12.54
N PRO A 60 -10.57 30.28 12.16
CA PRO A 60 -11.67 30.46 13.10
C PRO A 60 -12.20 29.10 13.60
N LEU A 61 -12.50 29.01 14.89
CA LEU A 61 -13.10 27.83 15.52
C LEU A 61 -14.63 27.85 15.38
N ASP A 62 -15.11 27.87 14.14
CA ASP A 62 -16.54 27.85 13.80
C ASP A 62 -16.95 26.53 13.11
N SER A 63 -18.12 26.50 12.47
CA SER A 63 -18.58 25.32 11.72
C SER A 63 -17.68 24.95 10.53
N SER A 64 -16.90 25.90 10.00
CA SER A 64 -15.95 25.66 8.91
C SER A 64 -14.75 24.82 9.37
N TYR A 65 -14.38 24.91 10.65
CA TYR A 65 -13.33 24.08 11.25
C TYR A 65 -13.67 22.58 11.19
N LEU A 66 -14.95 22.22 11.35
CA LEU A 66 -15.38 20.82 11.22
C LEU A 66 -15.17 20.30 9.79
N LEU A 67 -15.40 21.14 8.78
CA LEU A 67 -15.14 20.79 7.39
C LEU A 67 -13.62 20.62 7.13
N LEU A 68 -12.79 21.44 7.76
CA LEU A 68 -11.33 21.28 7.73
C LEU A 68 -10.90 19.94 8.35
N ILE A 69 -11.44 19.57 9.51
CA ILE A 69 -11.16 18.26 10.12
C ILE A 69 -11.48 17.12 9.15
N MET A 70 -12.64 17.15 8.51
CA MET A 70 -13.06 16.11 7.56
C MET A 70 -12.15 16.07 6.32
N LYS A 71 -11.73 17.24 5.82
CA LYS A 71 -10.77 17.37 4.71
C LYS A 71 -9.42 16.75 5.06
N GLU A 72 -8.85 17.09 6.22
CA GLU A 72 -7.55 16.60 6.68
C GLU A 72 -7.57 15.09 6.93
N LEU A 73 -8.64 14.60 7.55
CA LEU A 73 -8.89 13.18 7.73
C LEU A 73 -8.91 12.45 6.38
N GLY A 74 -9.74 12.92 5.44
CA GLY A 74 -9.86 12.32 4.10
C GLY A 74 -8.55 12.36 3.31
N THR A 75 -7.80 13.46 3.41
CA THR A 75 -6.51 13.62 2.71
C THR A 75 -5.47 12.61 3.20
N GLY A 76 -5.29 12.50 4.52
CA GLY A 76 -4.32 11.55 5.06
C GLY A 76 -4.72 10.10 4.82
N LEU A 77 -6.01 9.76 4.93
CA LEU A 77 -6.52 8.42 4.56
C LEU A 77 -6.26 8.11 3.08
N ALA A 78 -6.53 9.06 2.17
CA ALA A 78 -6.33 8.85 0.74
C ALA A 78 -4.86 8.65 0.36
N LEU A 79 -3.95 9.40 0.99
CA LEU A 79 -2.50 9.23 0.81
C LEU A 79 -2.04 7.85 1.29
N GLY A 80 -2.44 7.46 2.50
CA GLY A 80 -2.10 6.15 3.07
C GLY A 80 -2.69 5.00 2.23
N PHE A 81 -3.94 5.16 1.77
CA PHE A 81 -4.64 4.20 0.93
C PHE A 81 -3.97 4.00 -0.42
N THR A 82 -3.48 5.08 -1.05
CA THR A 82 -2.76 5.01 -2.33
C THR A 82 -1.52 4.10 -2.22
N ALA A 83 -0.72 4.29 -1.16
CA ALA A 83 0.44 3.45 -0.91
C ALA A 83 0.07 2.01 -0.55
N ALA A 84 -0.96 1.83 0.28
CA ALA A 84 -1.44 0.50 0.68
C ALA A 84 -1.97 -0.31 -0.51
N LEU A 85 -2.77 0.32 -1.39
CA LEU A 85 -3.39 -0.33 -2.54
C LEU A 85 -2.33 -0.87 -3.51
N LEU A 86 -1.32 -0.05 -3.85
CA LEU A 86 -0.23 -0.48 -4.71
C LEU A 86 0.59 -1.61 -4.08
N LEU A 87 0.89 -1.53 -2.77
CA LEU A 87 1.60 -2.62 -2.09
C LEU A 87 0.77 -3.91 -2.00
N TYR A 88 -0.56 -3.80 -1.99
CA TYR A 88 -1.48 -4.94 -2.03
C TYR A 88 -1.37 -5.75 -3.33
N ALA A 89 -0.82 -5.17 -4.40
CA ALA A 89 -0.48 -5.90 -5.63
C ALA A 89 0.41 -7.12 -5.34
N VAL A 90 1.32 -7.03 -4.38
CA VAL A 90 2.21 -8.13 -3.98
C VAL A 90 1.42 -9.30 -3.37
N GLN A 91 0.40 -8.99 -2.56
CA GLN A 91 -0.48 -10.02 -1.99
C GLN A 91 -1.32 -10.69 -3.07
N ILE A 92 -1.88 -9.91 -4.00
CA ILE A 92 -2.65 -10.45 -5.14
C ILE A 92 -1.76 -11.34 -6.01
N ALA A 93 -0.51 -10.94 -6.28
CA ALA A 93 0.43 -11.76 -7.03
C ALA A 93 0.68 -13.12 -6.35
N GLY A 94 0.86 -13.10 -5.02
CA GLY A 94 1.01 -14.33 -4.25
C GLY A 94 -0.25 -15.18 -4.24
N ALA A 95 -1.44 -14.57 -4.24
CA ALA A 95 -2.71 -15.29 -4.37
C ALA A 95 -2.80 -16.09 -5.68
N PHE A 96 -2.39 -15.49 -6.81
CA PHE A 96 -2.33 -16.20 -8.08
C PHE A 96 -1.33 -17.35 -8.07
N ILE A 97 -0.18 -17.17 -7.42
CA ILE A 97 0.84 -18.22 -7.29
C ILE A 97 0.33 -19.36 -6.41
N ASP A 98 -0.27 -19.06 -5.27
CA ASP A 98 -0.83 -20.07 -4.36
C ASP A 98 -1.95 -20.86 -5.02
N PHE A 99 -2.84 -20.18 -5.75
CA PHE A 99 -3.88 -20.82 -6.54
C PHE A 99 -3.28 -21.84 -7.51
N GLN A 100 -2.23 -21.45 -8.23
CA GLN A 100 -1.60 -22.29 -9.24
C GLN A 100 -0.76 -23.43 -8.64
N MET A 101 -0.08 -23.20 -7.51
CA MET A 101 0.70 -24.20 -6.77
C MET A 101 -0.19 -25.25 -6.07
N GLY A 102 -1.48 -24.95 -5.85
CA GLY A 102 -2.41 -25.81 -5.12
C GLY A 102 -2.46 -25.52 -3.61
N PHE A 103 -1.97 -24.35 -3.18
CA PHE A 103 -2.09 -23.85 -1.82
C PHE A 103 -3.40 -23.10 -1.56
N SER A 104 -4.33 -23.03 -2.52
CA SER A 104 -5.62 -22.31 -2.35
C SER A 104 -6.49 -22.81 -1.19
N MET A 105 -6.29 -24.05 -0.73
CA MET A 105 -6.95 -24.63 0.45
C MET A 105 -6.25 -24.28 1.77
N ALA A 106 -5.03 -23.72 1.71
CA ALA A 106 -4.18 -23.41 2.84
C ALA A 106 -3.97 -21.90 2.93
N ASN A 107 -4.70 -21.25 3.84
CA ASN A 107 -4.46 -19.85 4.18
C ASN A 107 -3.79 -19.74 5.55
N VAL A 108 -3.01 -18.68 5.73
CA VAL A 108 -2.44 -18.29 7.02
C VAL A 108 -3.15 -17.07 7.55
N LEU A 109 -3.25 -16.96 8.87
CA LEU A 109 -3.75 -15.76 9.51
C LEU A 109 -2.70 -14.66 9.36
N ASP A 110 -3.02 -13.59 8.65
CA ASP A 110 -2.18 -12.40 8.59
C ASP A 110 -2.14 -11.74 9.98
N PRO A 111 -0.97 -11.63 10.63
CA PRO A 111 -0.86 -10.98 11.93
C PRO A 111 -1.15 -9.47 11.86
N GLN A 112 -1.17 -8.85 10.68
CA GLN A 112 -1.49 -7.43 10.50
C GLN A 112 -2.99 -7.17 10.42
N THR A 113 -3.72 -7.91 9.59
CA THR A 113 -5.16 -7.68 9.38
C THR A 113 -6.04 -8.64 10.19
N GLY A 114 -5.52 -9.78 10.62
CA GLY A 114 -6.30 -10.89 11.17
C GLY A 114 -7.16 -11.60 10.12
N ALA A 115 -6.97 -11.30 8.83
CA ALA A 115 -7.63 -11.99 7.74
C ALA A 115 -6.86 -13.27 7.39
N GLN A 116 -7.56 -14.24 6.79
CA GLN A 116 -6.89 -15.35 6.13
C GLN A 116 -6.31 -14.87 4.81
N VAL A 117 -4.99 -14.97 4.67
CA VAL A 117 -4.25 -14.58 3.48
C VAL A 117 -3.51 -15.77 2.85
N PRO A 118 -3.27 -15.72 1.54
CA PRO A 118 -2.47 -16.74 0.85
C PRO A 118 -1.03 -16.78 1.41
N ILE A 119 -0.45 -17.98 1.53
CA ILE A 119 0.88 -18.22 2.11
C ILE A 119 1.98 -17.49 1.33
N MET A 120 2.03 -17.66 0.01
CA MET A 120 3.01 -16.98 -0.84
C MET A 120 2.72 -15.47 -0.90
N GLY A 121 1.45 -15.08 -0.82
CA GLY A 121 1.05 -13.67 -0.68
C GLY A 121 1.67 -13.03 0.55
N HIS A 122 1.50 -13.65 1.72
CA HIS A 122 2.08 -13.17 2.97
C HIS A 122 3.61 -13.19 2.95
N PHE A 123 4.23 -14.25 2.44
CA PHE A 123 5.69 -14.35 2.32
C PHE A 123 6.26 -13.21 1.48
N LYS A 124 5.76 -13.00 0.26
CA LYS A 124 6.23 -11.93 -0.62
C LYS A 124 5.92 -10.54 -0.07
N TYR A 125 4.77 -10.36 0.57
CA TYR A 125 4.41 -9.09 1.20
C TYR A 125 5.36 -8.73 2.36
N MET A 126 5.73 -9.71 3.19
CA MET A 126 6.75 -9.50 4.24
C MET A 126 8.11 -9.12 3.62
N MET A 127 8.53 -9.78 2.54
CA MET A 127 9.74 -9.39 1.81
C MET A 127 9.66 -7.97 1.26
N ALA A 128 8.49 -7.56 0.73
CA ALA A 128 8.27 -6.21 0.23
C ALA A 128 8.38 -5.17 1.35
N LEU A 129 7.82 -5.43 2.54
CA LEU A 129 7.95 -4.54 3.69
C LEU A 129 9.40 -4.42 4.18
N LEU A 130 10.14 -5.53 4.23
CA LEU A 130 11.56 -5.51 4.58
C LEU A 130 12.37 -4.70 3.55
N PHE A 131 12.08 -4.89 2.27
CA PHE A 131 12.70 -4.11 1.20
C PHE A 131 12.34 -2.62 1.30
N LEU A 132 11.12 -2.28 1.69
CA LEU A 132 10.69 -0.90 1.94
C LEU A 132 11.50 -0.24 3.06
N LEU A 133 11.85 -1.00 4.10
CA LEU A 133 12.72 -0.51 5.17
C LEU A 133 14.16 -0.31 4.69
N THR A 134 14.74 -1.30 3.99
CA THR A 134 16.13 -1.21 3.53
C THR A 134 16.34 -0.15 2.45
N ALA A 135 15.34 0.10 1.62
CA ALA A 135 15.36 1.14 0.57
C ALA A 135 14.95 2.53 1.08
N ASN A 136 14.74 2.71 2.40
CA ASN A 136 14.22 3.95 2.99
C ASN A 136 12.88 4.41 2.39
N GLY A 137 12.07 3.50 1.85
CA GLY A 137 10.77 3.84 1.26
C GLY A 137 9.81 4.49 2.28
N HIS A 138 9.96 4.15 3.57
CA HIS A 138 9.20 4.77 4.65
C HIS A 138 9.54 6.26 4.83
N HIS A 139 10.79 6.67 4.62
CA HIS A 139 11.16 8.09 4.60
C HIS A 139 10.52 8.81 3.42
N LEU A 140 10.54 8.20 2.22
CA LEU A 140 9.93 8.80 1.03
C LEU A 140 8.41 8.97 1.19
N MET A 141 7.75 8.04 1.87
CA MET A 141 6.33 8.14 2.21
C MET A 141 6.05 9.28 3.22
N LEU A 142 6.93 9.46 4.20
CA LEU A 142 6.86 10.59 5.13
C LEU A 142 7.08 11.92 4.41
N ASP A 143 8.05 11.99 3.51
CA ASP A 143 8.29 13.17 2.67
C ASP A 143 7.07 13.49 1.81
N GLY A 144 6.40 12.47 1.27
CA GLY A 144 5.15 12.63 0.52
C GLY A 144 4.03 13.27 1.33
N VAL A 145 3.76 12.78 2.56
CA VAL A 145 2.72 13.38 3.42
C VAL A 145 3.11 14.77 3.91
N MET A 146 4.40 15.02 4.18
CA MET A 146 4.89 16.36 4.55
C MET A 146 4.79 17.35 3.38
N GLN A 147 5.08 16.92 2.16
CA GLN A 147 4.90 17.72 0.94
C GLN A 147 3.43 18.05 0.70
N SER A 148 2.50 17.17 1.08
CA SER A 148 1.06 17.45 1.01
C SER A 148 0.66 18.67 1.84
N LEU A 149 1.31 18.91 2.98
CA LEU A 149 1.03 20.07 3.85
C LEU A 149 1.49 21.38 3.21
N ARG A 150 2.49 21.33 2.31
CA ARG A 150 2.98 22.51 1.56
C ARG A 150 2.10 22.82 0.35
N VAL A 151 1.74 21.80 -0.42
CA VAL A 151 0.95 21.97 -1.66
C VAL A 151 -0.52 22.20 -1.34
N PHE A 152 -1.03 21.52 -0.31
CA PHE A 152 -2.40 21.63 0.15
C PHE A 152 -2.44 22.01 1.65
N PRO A 153 -2.26 23.31 1.96
CA PRO A 153 -2.23 23.82 3.33
C PRO A 153 -3.51 23.51 4.10
N VAL A 154 -3.40 23.47 5.43
CA VAL A 154 -4.50 23.02 6.30
C VAL A 154 -5.62 24.05 6.41
N GLU A 155 -5.33 25.34 6.27
CA GLU A 155 -6.28 26.45 6.36
C GLU A 155 -7.21 26.57 5.15
N ARG A 156 -6.85 25.97 4.00
CA ARG A 156 -7.66 26.07 2.78
C ARG A 156 -8.71 24.97 2.73
N LEU A 157 -9.99 25.37 2.69
CA LEU A 157 -11.13 24.49 2.43
C LEU A 157 -11.28 24.09 0.95
N ALA A 158 -10.65 24.84 0.04
CA ALA A 158 -10.83 24.68 -1.40
C ALA A 158 -10.21 23.37 -1.89
N ILE A 159 -11.01 22.30 -1.87
CA ILE A 159 -10.77 21.10 -2.64
C ILE A 159 -11.22 21.41 -4.08
N THR A 160 -10.29 21.72 -4.99
CA THR A 160 -10.61 21.85 -6.43
C THR A 160 -10.73 20.45 -7.07
N VAL A 161 -11.49 19.56 -6.43
CA VAL A 161 -11.69 18.20 -6.93
C VAL A 161 -12.75 18.23 -8.00
N LYS A 162 -12.31 18.06 -9.23
CA LYS A 162 -13.18 17.51 -10.27
C LYS A 162 -13.35 16.03 -9.94
N ALA A 163 -14.57 15.61 -9.60
CA ALA A 163 -14.88 14.22 -9.27
C ALA A 163 -14.38 13.25 -10.37
N GLU A 164 -14.38 13.69 -11.63
CA GLU A 164 -13.82 12.98 -12.77
C GLU A 164 -12.32 12.68 -12.61
N GLY A 165 -11.51 13.64 -12.12
CA GLY A 165 -10.07 13.46 -11.95
C GLY A 165 -9.73 12.44 -10.86
N ILE A 166 -10.47 12.44 -9.73
CA ILE A 166 -10.30 11.42 -8.70
C ILE A 166 -10.74 10.05 -9.22
N ALA A 167 -11.86 9.97 -9.92
CA ALA A 167 -12.34 8.70 -10.46
C ALA A 167 -11.33 8.09 -11.44
N GLN A 168 -10.79 8.88 -12.36
CA GLN A 168 -9.73 8.43 -13.30
C GLN A 168 -8.44 8.03 -12.58
N PHE A 169 -8.04 8.77 -11.53
CA PHE A 169 -6.88 8.41 -10.73
C PHE A 169 -7.07 7.07 -10.01
N MET A 170 -8.24 6.86 -9.40
CA MET A 170 -8.56 5.62 -8.71
C MET A 170 -8.61 4.43 -9.68
N THR A 171 -9.24 4.55 -10.84
CA THR A 171 -9.28 3.47 -11.84
C THR A 171 -7.88 3.16 -12.40
N GLY A 172 -7.05 4.19 -12.59
CA GLY A 172 -5.64 4.04 -12.95
C GLY A 172 -4.86 3.27 -11.89
N LEU A 173 -4.97 3.65 -10.62
CA LEU A 173 -4.34 2.96 -9.50
C LEU A 173 -4.74 1.48 -9.40
N PHE A 174 -6.03 1.18 -9.56
CA PHE A 174 -6.52 -0.20 -9.55
C PHE A 174 -5.95 -1.01 -10.71
N THR A 175 -5.85 -0.40 -11.89
CA THR A 175 -5.26 -1.04 -13.07
C THR A 175 -3.77 -1.31 -12.85
N ASP A 176 -3.03 -0.33 -12.33
CA ASP A 176 -1.61 -0.47 -11.99
C ASP A 176 -1.38 -1.59 -10.96
N MET A 177 -2.20 -1.65 -9.91
CA MET A 177 -2.15 -2.72 -8.91
C MET A 177 -2.29 -4.11 -9.56
N PHE A 178 -3.28 -4.30 -10.44
CA PHE A 178 -3.48 -5.58 -11.12
C PHE A 178 -2.35 -5.90 -12.11
N LEU A 179 -1.86 -4.92 -12.87
CA LEU A 179 -0.75 -5.10 -13.80
C LEU A 179 0.52 -5.53 -13.08
N ILE A 180 0.88 -4.86 -11.98
CA ILE A 180 2.05 -5.22 -11.17
C ILE A 180 1.87 -6.61 -10.55
N ALA A 181 0.67 -6.92 -10.04
CA ALA A 181 0.37 -8.23 -9.49
C ALA A 181 0.58 -9.34 -10.52
N LEU A 182 0.09 -9.13 -11.74
CA LEU A 182 0.23 -10.05 -12.85
C LEU A 182 1.70 -10.19 -13.28
N GLN A 183 2.45 -9.09 -13.39
CA GLN A 183 3.88 -9.13 -13.72
C GLN A 183 4.70 -9.97 -12.73
N ILE A 184 4.41 -9.85 -11.43
CA ILE A 184 5.07 -10.65 -10.38
C ILE A 184 4.67 -12.14 -10.47
N ALA A 185 3.40 -12.43 -10.79
CA ALA A 185 2.88 -13.79 -10.80
C ALA A 185 3.19 -14.57 -12.09
N LEU A 186 3.16 -13.90 -13.25
CA LEU A 186 3.25 -14.48 -14.59
C LEU A 186 4.40 -15.48 -14.80
N PRO A 187 5.66 -15.18 -14.45
CA PRO A 187 6.75 -16.13 -14.72
C PRO A 187 6.56 -17.45 -13.95
N ILE A 188 6.02 -17.40 -12.74
CA ILE A 188 5.78 -18.58 -11.90
C ILE A 188 4.51 -19.31 -12.36
N VAL A 189 3.41 -18.58 -12.54
CA VAL A 189 2.13 -19.13 -12.98
C VAL A 189 2.25 -19.76 -14.37
N GLY A 190 2.97 -19.11 -15.29
CA GLY A 190 3.22 -19.64 -16.63
C GLY A 190 4.03 -20.94 -16.63
N ALA A 191 5.06 -21.04 -15.79
CA ALA A 191 5.82 -22.29 -15.64
C ALA A 191 4.95 -23.41 -15.06
N LEU A 192 4.14 -23.12 -14.03
CA LEU A 192 3.23 -24.08 -13.44
C LEU A 192 2.08 -24.48 -14.37
N PHE A 193 1.67 -23.59 -15.27
CA PHE A 193 0.71 -23.90 -16.32
C PHE A 193 1.29 -24.92 -17.32
N LEU A 194 2.57 -24.82 -17.66
CA LEU A 194 3.24 -25.85 -18.45
C LEU A 194 3.33 -27.19 -17.71
N VAL A 195 3.51 -27.16 -16.38
CA VAL A 195 3.43 -28.37 -15.54
C VAL A 195 2.04 -28.99 -15.60
N ASP A 196 0.97 -28.19 -15.59
CA ASP A 196 -0.40 -28.70 -15.76
C ASP A 196 -0.61 -29.40 -17.10
N ILE A 197 -0.10 -28.82 -18.19
CA ILE A 197 -0.16 -29.45 -19.51
C ILE A 197 0.60 -30.78 -19.51
N ALA A 198 1.80 -30.81 -18.93
CA ALA A 198 2.61 -32.03 -18.83
C ALA A 198 1.89 -33.12 -18.02
N LEU A 199 1.30 -32.76 -16.87
CA LEU A 199 0.51 -33.67 -16.04
C LEU A 199 -0.75 -34.16 -16.76
N GLY A 200 -1.42 -33.31 -17.53
CA GLY A 200 -2.59 -33.68 -18.33
C GLY A 200 -2.25 -34.68 -19.45
N ILE A 201 -1.08 -34.53 -20.08
CA ILE A 201 -0.58 -35.53 -21.06
C ILE A 201 -0.27 -36.85 -20.34
N LEU A 202 0.42 -36.79 -19.19
CA LEU A 202 0.74 -37.96 -18.37
C LEU A 202 -0.51 -38.73 -17.95
N ALA A 203 -1.55 -38.01 -17.51
CA ALA A 203 -2.86 -38.56 -17.15
C ALA A 203 -3.47 -39.42 -18.26
N LYS A 204 -3.34 -38.96 -19.50
CA LYS A 204 -3.84 -39.67 -20.68
C LYS A 204 -2.99 -40.90 -21.01
N THR A 205 -1.67 -40.79 -20.85
CA THR A 205 -0.74 -41.89 -21.18
C THR A 205 -0.70 -43.00 -20.12
N VAL A 206 -0.86 -42.66 -18.84
CA VAL A 206 -0.83 -43.60 -17.71
C VAL A 206 -2.08 -43.37 -16.84
N PRO A 207 -3.26 -43.88 -17.25
CA PRO A 207 -4.53 -43.59 -16.58
C PRO A 207 -4.65 -44.21 -15.17
N GLN A 208 -3.77 -45.18 -14.84
CA GLN A 208 -3.70 -45.77 -13.49
C GLN A 208 -3.03 -44.84 -12.47
N LEU A 209 -2.38 -43.77 -12.92
CA LEU A 209 -1.65 -42.84 -12.07
C LEU A 209 -2.62 -41.83 -11.44
N ASN A 210 -2.64 -41.77 -10.11
CA ASN A 210 -3.39 -40.73 -9.41
C ASN A 210 -2.66 -39.38 -9.56
N ILE A 211 -3.09 -38.58 -10.53
CA ILE A 211 -2.47 -37.29 -10.84
C ILE A 211 -2.55 -36.31 -9.66
N PHE A 212 -3.55 -36.41 -8.79
CA PHE A 212 -3.58 -35.57 -7.58
C PHE A 212 -2.44 -35.92 -6.61
N ALA A 213 -2.10 -37.20 -6.49
CA ALA A 213 -1.03 -37.66 -5.60
C ALA A 213 0.37 -37.24 -6.09
N VAL A 214 0.58 -37.16 -7.41
CA VAL A 214 1.89 -36.80 -7.99
C VAL A 214 1.97 -35.32 -8.38
N GLY A 215 0.87 -34.76 -8.88
CA GLY A 215 0.82 -33.41 -9.43
C GLY A 215 1.01 -32.32 -8.39
N LEU A 216 0.41 -32.46 -7.21
CA LEU A 216 0.56 -31.46 -6.14
C LEU A 216 2.01 -31.36 -5.63
N PRO A 217 2.69 -32.47 -5.24
CA PRO A 217 4.12 -32.40 -4.88
C PRO A 217 5.01 -31.83 -5.98
N LEU A 218 4.75 -32.19 -7.24
CA LEU A 218 5.51 -31.69 -8.38
C LEU A 218 5.32 -30.18 -8.58
N LYS A 219 4.06 -29.71 -8.53
CA LYS A 219 3.73 -28.28 -8.61
C LYS A 219 4.38 -27.48 -7.50
N ILE A 220 4.35 -27.98 -6.27
CA ILE A 220 4.99 -27.31 -5.13
C ILE A 220 6.50 -27.21 -5.37
N PHE A 221 7.15 -28.30 -5.78
CA PHE A 221 8.58 -28.33 -6.05
C PHE A 221 8.98 -27.35 -7.16
N VAL A 222 8.31 -27.40 -8.32
CA VAL A 222 8.56 -26.46 -9.43
C VAL A 222 8.24 -25.03 -9.02
N GLY A 223 7.16 -24.81 -8.28
CA GLY A 223 6.77 -23.49 -7.80
C GLY A 223 7.84 -22.84 -6.93
N PHE A 224 8.42 -23.59 -5.97
CA PHE A 224 9.53 -23.10 -5.17
C PHE A 224 10.79 -22.79 -5.98
N ILE A 225 11.14 -23.64 -6.95
CA ILE A 225 12.25 -23.37 -7.88
C ILE A 225 12.01 -22.06 -8.63
N MET A 226 10.81 -21.88 -9.18
CA MET A 226 10.45 -20.68 -9.93
C MET A 226 10.43 -19.44 -9.05
N VAL A 227 9.95 -19.54 -7.81
CA VAL A 227 10.03 -18.44 -6.84
C VAL A 227 11.47 -18.04 -6.61
N PHE A 228 12.37 -19.00 -6.36
CA PHE A 228 13.79 -18.73 -6.16
C PHE A 228 14.45 -18.08 -7.38
N LEU A 229 14.21 -18.61 -8.58
CA LEU A 229 14.75 -18.07 -9.83
C LEU A 229 14.22 -16.66 -10.15
N THR A 230 12.99 -16.34 -9.74
CA THR A 230 12.36 -15.04 -10.01
C THR A 230 12.60 -13.99 -8.92
N LEU A 231 13.29 -14.33 -7.83
CA LEU A 231 13.62 -13.37 -6.76
C LEU A 231 14.30 -12.08 -7.24
N PRO A 232 15.31 -12.12 -8.14
CA PRO A 232 15.94 -10.88 -8.62
C PRO A 232 14.94 -9.97 -9.37
N VAL A 233 14.08 -10.58 -10.19
CA VAL A 233 13.03 -9.86 -10.93
C VAL A 233 11.99 -9.28 -9.96
N PHE A 234 11.64 -10.02 -8.91
CA PHE A 234 10.73 -9.54 -7.88
C PHE A 234 11.27 -8.27 -7.20
N PHE A 235 12.53 -8.25 -6.77
CA PHE A 235 13.12 -7.05 -6.18
C PHE A 235 13.23 -5.87 -7.16
N TYR A 236 13.51 -6.14 -8.44
CA TYR A 236 13.46 -5.11 -9.47
C TYR A 236 12.06 -4.50 -9.61
N ILE A 237 11.01 -5.33 -9.64
CA ILE A 237 9.62 -4.86 -9.68
C ILE A 237 9.26 -4.07 -8.41
N LEU A 238 9.77 -4.45 -7.23
CA LEU A 238 9.54 -3.70 -6.00
C LEU A 238 10.11 -2.28 -6.06
N GLN A 239 11.25 -2.06 -6.72
CA GLN A 239 11.79 -0.71 -6.94
C GLN A 239 10.82 0.14 -7.76
N ILE A 240 10.34 -0.41 -8.88
CA ILE A 240 9.35 0.24 -9.76
C ILE A 240 8.05 0.53 -8.99
N LEU A 241 7.60 -0.44 -8.18
CA LEU A 241 6.40 -0.30 -7.35
C LEU A 241 6.54 0.86 -6.36
N PHE A 242 7.69 1.01 -5.70
CA PHE A 242 7.89 2.09 -4.73
C PHE A 242 7.98 3.46 -5.41
N GLU A 243 8.67 3.55 -6.55
CA GLU A 243 8.65 4.77 -7.35
C GLU A 243 7.21 5.14 -7.76
N LYS A 244 6.43 4.15 -8.20
CA LYS A 244 5.01 4.33 -8.54
C LYS A 244 4.19 4.83 -7.36
N ILE A 245 4.40 4.30 -6.14
CA ILE A 245 3.73 4.79 -4.92
C ILE A 245 3.97 6.29 -4.73
N LEU A 246 5.20 6.75 -4.87
CA LEU A 246 5.55 8.16 -4.66
C LEU A 246 4.96 9.05 -5.75
N VAL A 247 5.07 8.63 -7.01
CA VAL A 247 4.48 9.35 -8.14
C VAL A 247 2.95 9.45 -7.97
N SER A 248 2.30 8.36 -7.57
CA SER A 248 0.86 8.35 -7.33
C SER A 248 0.44 9.20 -6.13
N MET A 249 1.22 9.21 -5.04
CA MET A 249 0.98 10.14 -3.92
C MET A 249 1.11 11.60 -4.39
N ALA A 250 2.13 11.93 -5.18
CA ALA A 250 2.33 13.27 -5.71
C ALA A 250 1.18 13.68 -6.66
N GLN A 251 0.73 12.79 -7.54
CA GLN A 251 -0.42 13.00 -8.41
C GLN A 251 -1.71 13.22 -7.62
N LEU A 252 -1.94 12.46 -6.55
CA LEU A 252 -3.09 12.69 -5.68
C LEU A 252 -3.01 14.07 -5.02
N ILE A 253 -1.83 14.48 -4.54
CA ILE A 253 -1.62 15.80 -3.95
C ILE A 253 -1.91 16.91 -4.97
N SER A 254 -1.44 16.79 -6.21
CA SER A 254 -1.70 17.80 -7.25
C SER A 254 -3.19 17.88 -7.61
N LEU A 255 -3.86 16.72 -7.72
CA LEU A 255 -5.31 16.64 -7.95
C LEU A 255 -6.13 17.27 -6.81
N LEU A 256 -5.72 17.08 -5.55
CA LEU A 256 -6.38 17.68 -4.40
C LEU A 256 -6.09 19.18 -4.27
N GLY A 257 -4.85 19.59 -4.58
CA GLY A 257 -4.38 20.98 -4.51
C GLY A 257 -4.84 21.87 -5.68
N GLY A 258 -5.35 21.28 -6.77
CA GLY A 258 -5.83 22.02 -7.93
C GLY A 258 -4.72 22.62 -8.81
N THR A 259 -3.52 22.05 -8.76
CA THR A 259 -2.32 22.47 -9.51
C THR A 259 -2.00 21.50 -10.65
#